data_AF-A0A7Z0QM82-F1
#
_entry.id   AF-A0A7Z0QM82-F1
#
_cell.length_a   1.000
_cell.length_b   1.000
_cell.length_c   1.000
_cell.angle_alpha   90.00
_cell.angle_beta   90.00
_cell.angle_gamma   90.00
#
_symmetry.space_group_name_H-M   'P 1'
#
loop_
_entity.id
_entity.type
_entity.pdbx_description
1 polymer ?
#
loop_
_entity_poly.entity_id
_entity_poly.type
_entity_poly.pdbx_seq_one_letter_code
_entity_poly.pdbx_strand_id
1 'polypeptide(L)'
;MPVSDRDRSRLAALIAIVKPAHSLAARLDALTDEQRDYYNRWEARYEQWTARCNATHDDEIEIEARPYARMLEGYGPPAMRRDVETALFGETPKILLTETDDTAARKWMDQLQCS
;
A
#
# COMPACT_ATOMS: atom_id res chain seq x y z
N MET A 1 -4.05 -34.25 21.30
CA MET A 1 -2.85 -34.69 20.57
C MET A 1 -1.86 -33.53 20.53
N PRO A 2 -0.60 -33.72 20.91
CA PRO A 2 0.39 -32.65 20.85
C PRO A 2 0.76 -32.34 19.39
N VAL A 3 0.88 -31.06 19.06
CA VAL A 3 1.29 -30.59 17.74
C VAL A 3 2.77 -30.95 17.52
N SER A 4 3.04 -31.80 16.52
CA SER A 4 4.39 -32.24 16.20
C SER A 4 5.17 -31.16 15.46
N ASP A 5 6.50 -31.21 15.47
CA ASP A 5 7.34 -30.28 14.70
C ASP A 5 7.05 -30.37 13.19
N ARG A 6 6.66 -31.55 12.71
CA ARG A 6 6.21 -31.75 11.32
C ARG A 6 4.96 -30.93 10.98
N ASP A 7 4.03 -30.82 11.92
CA ASP A 7 2.80 -30.05 11.73
C ASP A 7 3.11 -28.54 11.71
N ARG A 8 4.03 -28.08 12.56
CA ARG A 8 4.51 -26.67 12.55
C ARG A 8 5.21 -26.31 11.24
N SER A 9 6.09 -27.18 10.74
CA SER A 9 6.79 -26.95 9.46
C SER A 9 5.84 -26.92 8.27
N ARG A 10 4.81 -27.78 8.24
CA ARG A 10 3.78 -27.76 7.21
C ARG A 10 2.94 -26.49 7.27
N LEU A 11 2.58 -26.04 8.46
CA LEU A 11 1.82 -24.81 8.65
C LEU A 11 2.63 -23.59 8.15
N ALA A 12 3.92 -23.53 8.50
CA ALA A 12 4.82 -22.46 8.06
C ALA A 12 4.96 -22.42 6.52
N ALA A 13 5.08 -23.57 5.86
CA ALA A 13 5.14 -23.65 4.41
C ALA A 13 3.84 -23.17 3.74
N LEU A 14 2.68 -23.56 4.29
CA LEU A 14 1.38 -23.08 3.80
C LEU A 14 1.21 -21.57 4.00
N ILE A 15 1.63 -21.05 5.14
CA ILE A 15 1.62 -19.60 5.41
C ILE A 15 2.53 -18.87 4.43
N ALA A 16 3.73 -19.38 4.13
CA ALA A 16 4.64 -18.74 3.17
C ALA A 16 4.08 -18.70 1.74
N ILE A 17 3.26 -19.68 1.35
CA ILE A 17 2.58 -19.71 0.04
C ILE A 17 1.40 -18.73 0.01
N VAL A 18 0.58 -18.70 1.07
CA VAL A 18 -0.66 -17.91 1.13
C VAL A 18 -0.39 -16.44 1.50
N LYS A 19 0.62 -16.19 2.33
CA LYS A 19 1.11 -14.87 2.75
C LYS A 19 2.62 -14.81 2.51
N PRO A 20 3.06 -14.58 1.26
CA PRO A 20 4.47 -14.33 0.99
C PRO A 20 4.99 -13.22 1.90
N ALA A 21 6.25 -13.30 2.33
CA ALA A 21 6.84 -12.33 3.26
C ALA A 21 6.74 -10.87 2.78
N HIS A 22 6.71 -10.67 1.47
CA HIS A 22 6.62 -9.35 0.82
C HIS A 22 5.17 -8.94 0.49
N SER A 23 4.18 -9.77 0.84
CA SER A 23 2.76 -9.44 0.62
C SER A 23 2.30 -8.32 1.56
N LEU A 24 1.32 -7.53 1.10
CA LEU A 24 0.72 -6.48 1.94
C LEU A 24 0.16 -7.05 3.24
N ALA A 25 -0.42 -8.25 3.21
CA ALA A 25 -0.92 -8.94 4.40
C ALA A 25 0.18 -9.24 5.42
N ALA A 26 1.36 -9.72 4.97
CA ALA A 26 2.50 -9.94 5.85
C ALA A 26 3.06 -8.63 6.41
N ARG A 27 3.06 -7.55 5.61
CA ARG A 27 3.50 -6.22 6.05
C ARG A 27 2.54 -5.59 7.07
N LEU A 28 1.23 -5.79 6.93
CA LEU A 28 0.22 -5.39 7.91
C LEU A 28 0.36 -6.14 9.24
N ASP A 29 0.68 -7.44 9.19
CA ASP A 29 0.96 -8.25 10.38
C ASP A 29 2.23 -7.77 11.11
N ALA A 30 3.20 -7.21 10.38
CA ALA A 30 4.47 -6.70 10.91
C ALA A 30 4.42 -5.26 11.47
N LEU A 31 3.33 -4.53 11.28
CA LEU A 31 3.17 -3.18 11.84
C LEU A 31 3.18 -3.21 13.38
N THR A 32 3.77 -2.17 13.98
CA THR A 32 3.60 -1.93 15.42
C THR A 32 2.15 -1.55 15.74
N ASP A 33 1.74 -1.68 17.01
CA ASP A 33 0.39 -1.29 17.44
C ASP A 33 0.10 0.19 17.11
N GLU A 34 1.08 1.09 17.31
CA GLU A 34 0.93 2.51 16.97
C GLU A 34 0.74 2.73 15.45
N GLN A 35 1.51 2.00 14.62
CA GLN A 35 1.39 2.06 13.17
C GLN A 35 0.05 1.51 12.68
N ARG A 36 -0.42 0.42 13.30
CA ARG A 36 -1.73 -0.18 13.03
C ARG A 36 -2.87 0.76 13.40
N ASP A 37 -2.81 1.39 14.57
CA ASP A 37 -3.80 2.38 14.99
C ASP A 37 -3.82 3.60 14.05
N TYR A 38 -2.64 4.05 13.59
CA TYR A 38 -2.58 5.08 12.59
C TYR A 38 -3.19 4.63 11.25
N TYR A 39 -2.82 3.45 10.77
CA TYR A 39 -3.32 2.88 9.52
C TYR A 39 -4.86 2.79 9.52
N ASN A 40 -5.45 2.24 10.59
CA ASN A 40 -6.91 2.12 10.73
C ASN A 40 -7.61 3.49 10.68
N ARG A 41 -7.03 4.52 11.32
CA ARG A 41 -7.57 5.89 11.26
C ARG A 41 -7.42 6.50 9.87
N TRP A 42 -6.30 6.25 9.19
CA TRP A 42 -6.08 6.70 7.84
C TRP A 42 -7.07 6.05 6.86
N GLU A 43 -7.27 4.74 6.97
CA GLU A 43 -8.21 3.96 6.16
C GLU A 43 -9.63 4.50 6.28
N ALA A 44 -10.13 4.70 7.51
CA ALA A 44 -11.45 5.29 7.74
C ALA A 44 -11.59 6.69 7.12
N ARG A 45 -10.54 7.52 7.14
CA ARG A 45 -10.54 8.84 6.48
C ARG A 45 -10.51 8.73 4.96
N TYR A 46 -9.79 7.75 4.43
CA TYR A 46 -9.70 7.49 3.00
C TYR A 46 -11.05 7.03 2.44
N GLU A 47 -11.74 6.14 3.14
CA GLU A 47 -13.10 5.70 2.81
C GLU A 47 -14.09 6.87 2.81
N GLN A 48 -14.04 7.72 3.84
CA GLN A 48 -14.88 8.92 3.92
C GLN A 48 -14.61 9.89 2.77
N TRP A 49 -13.35 10.06 2.38
CA TRP A 49 -12.98 10.88 1.22
C TRP A 49 -13.55 10.27 -0.07
N THR A 50 -13.37 8.96 -0.27
CA THR A 50 -13.87 8.23 -1.44
C THR A 50 -15.40 8.34 -1.54
N ALA A 51 -16.11 8.13 -0.43
CA ALA A 51 -17.56 8.27 -0.38
C ALA A 51 -18.02 9.69 -0.74
N ARG A 52 -17.29 10.73 -0.31
CA ARG A 52 -17.57 12.13 -0.67
C ARG A 52 -17.33 12.40 -2.15
N CYS A 53 -16.27 11.85 -2.73
CA CYS A 53 -16.02 11.95 -4.17
C CYS A 53 -17.16 11.28 -4.95
N ASN A 54 -17.56 10.08 -4.56
CA ASN A 54 -18.64 9.33 -5.23
C ASN A 54 -20.00 10.02 -5.10
N ALA A 55 -20.27 10.68 -3.97
CA ALA A 55 -21.49 11.45 -3.75
C ALA A 55 -21.54 12.78 -4.52
N THR A 56 -20.40 13.30 -4.99
CA THR A 56 -20.37 14.48 -5.84
C THR A 56 -20.95 14.09 -7.20
N HIS A 57 -22.13 14.59 -7.54
CA HIS A 57 -22.81 14.26 -8.78
C HIS A 57 -22.22 15.08 -9.92
N ASP A 58 -21.55 14.39 -10.83
CA ASP A 58 -21.09 14.89 -12.12
C ASP A 58 -21.52 13.84 -13.16
N ASP A 59 -22.39 14.23 -14.08
CA ASP A 59 -22.96 13.35 -15.11
C ASP A 59 -21.95 13.01 -16.21
N GLU A 60 -20.84 13.74 -16.29
CA GLU A 60 -19.77 13.52 -17.27
C GLU A 60 -18.71 12.53 -16.76
N ILE A 61 -18.73 12.19 -15.46
CA ILE A 61 -17.71 11.35 -14.82
C ILE A 61 -18.35 10.14 -14.15
N GLU A 62 -17.94 8.95 -14.61
CA GLU A 62 -18.29 7.67 -13.98
C GLU A 62 -17.98 7.69 -12.49
N ILE A 63 -18.88 7.16 -11.66
CA ILE A 63 -18.78 7.21 -10.20
C ILE A 63 -17.41 6.72 -9.71
N GLU A 64 -16.90 5.64 -10.30
CA GLU A 64 -15.61 5.03 -9.94
C GLU A 64 -14.40 5.90 -10.31
N ALA A 65 -14.53 6.78 -11.31
CA ALA A 65 -13.48 7.69 -11.76
C ALA A 65 -13.45 9.01 -10.96
N ARG A 66 -14.52 9.34 -10.21
CA ARG A 66 -14.63 10.60 -9.45
C ARG A 66 -13.50 10.82 -8.41
N PRO A 67 -13.05 9.80 -7.65
CA PRO A 67 -11.90 9.98 -6.76
C PRO A 67 -10.62 10.38 -7.52
N TYR A 68 -10.40 9.79 -8.70
CA TYR A 68 -9.24 10.13 -9.54
C TYR A 68 -9.35 11.55 -10.10
N ALA A 69 -10.52 11.94 -10.61
CA ALA A 69 -10.77 13.31 -11.06
C ALA A 69 -10.51 14.34 -9.95
N ARG A 70 -11.01 14.09 -8.73
CA ARG A 70 -10.75 14.96 -7.57
C ARG A 70 -9.27 15.09 -7.21
N MET A 71 -8.50 14.01 -7.38
CA MET A 71 -7.06 14.06 -7.17
C MET A 71 -6.37 14.98 -8.18
N LEU A 72 -6.78 14.96 -9.45
CA LEU A 72 -6.25 15.85 -10.50
C LEU A 72 -6.60 17.33 -10.26
N GLU A 73 -7.74 17.60 -9.61
CA GLU A 73 -8.14 18.96 -9.20
C GLU A 73 -7.37 19.49 -7.97
N GLY A 74 -6.49 18.68 -7.37
CA GLY A 74 -5.74 19.06 -6.16
C GLY A 74 -6.45 18.74 -4.85
N TYR A 75 -7.60 18.07 -4.88
CA TYR A 75 -8.34 17.61 -3.69
C TYR A 75 -8.07 16.12 -3.41
N GLY A 76 -6.79 15.76 -3.35
CA GLY A 76 -6.33 14.39 -3.14
C GLY A 76 -6.75 13.79 -1.78
N PRO A 77 -6.55 12.47 -1.64
CA PRO A 77 -6.87 11.76 -0.40
C PRO A 77 -6.02 12.24 0.78
N PRO A 78 -6.42 11.91 2.03
CA PRO A 78 -5.57 12.13 3.18
C PRO A 78 -4.22 11.42 3.01
N ALA A 79 -3.12 12.14 3.24
CA ALA A 79 -1.77 11.58 3.18
C ALA A 79 -1.53 10.58 4.33
N MET A 80 -0.87 9.47 4.02
CA MET A 80 -0.41 8.48 5.00
C MET A 80 0.87 8.98 5.69
N ARG A 81 1.09 8.59 6.95
CA ARG A 81 2.36 8.85 7.64
C ARG A 81 3.47 8.04 6.99
N ARG A 82 4.62 8.68 6.77
CA ARG A 82 5.73 8.13 5.99
C ARG A 82 6.29 6.82 6.53
N ASP A 83 6.35 6.65 7.85
CA ASP A 83 6.81 5.41 8.49
C ASP A 83 5.87 4.24 8.22
N VAL A 84 4.55 4.47 8.26
CA VAL A 84 3.52 3.47 7.92
C VAL A 84 3.56 3.16 6.43
N GLU A 85 3.67 4.18 5.59
CA GLU A 85 3.81 4.03 4.13
C GLU A 85 5.05 3.19 3.77
N THR A 86 6.20 3.50 4.38
CA THR A 86 7.45 2.77 4.15
C THR A 86 7.34 1.33 4.64
N ALA A 87 6.68 1.08 5.78
CA ALA A 87 6.48 -0.27 6.29
C ALA A 87 5.57 -1.12 5.38
N LEU A 88 4.55 -0.51 4.75
CA LEU A 88 3.60 -1.20 3.89
C LEU A 88 4.07 -1.35 2.44
N PHE A 89 4.74 -0.36 1.88
CA PHE A 89 5.06 -0.30 0.46
C PHE A 89 6.56 -0.34 0.16
N GLY A 90 7.42 -0.19 1.17
CA GLY A 90 8.85 -0.02 1.01
C GLY A 90 9.22 1.43 0.70
N GLU A 91 10.51 1.70 0.48
CA GLU A 91 10.95 3.02 0.04
C GLU A 91 10.75 3.16 -1.48
N THR A 92 9.83 4.02 -1.90
CA THR A 92 9.68 4.41 -3.31
C THR A 92 10.95 5.10 -3.80
N PRO A 93 11.50 4.74 -4.97
CA PRO A 93 12.75 5.29 -5.45
C PRO A 93 12.49 6.73 -5.88
N LYS A 94 13.31 7.66 -5.41
CA LYS A 94 13.18 9.07 -5.79
C LYS A 94 13.81 9.28 -7.17
N ILE A 95 12.95 9.53 -8.15
CA ILE A 95 13.33 9.96 -9.49
C ILE A 95 13.28 11.49 -9.51
N LEU A 96 14.41 12.12 -9.84
CA LEU A 96 14.48 13.58 -9.94
C LEU A 96 13.98 14.02 -11.32
N LEU A 97 13.33 15.17 -11.41
CA LEU A 97 12.85 15.73 -12.68
C LEU A 97 13.97 15.96 -13.71
N THR A 98 15.20 16.12 -13.23
CA THR A 98 16.40 16.34 -14.05
C THR A 98 17.06 15.03 -14.52
N GLU A 99 16.57 13.87 -14.08
CA GLU A 99 17.13 12.59 -14.48
C GLU A 99 16.63 12.16 -15.86
N THR A 100 17.52 11.52 -16.61
CA THR A 100 17.16 10.92 -17.90
C THR A 100 16.32 9.67 -17.68
N ASP A 101 15.46 9.34 -18.65
CA ASP A 101 14.60 8.16 -18.61
C ASP A 101 15.38 6.87 -18.35
N ASP A 102 16.58 6.73 -18.93
CA ASP A 102 17.46 5.58 -18.70
C ASP A 102 17.92 5.45 -17.23
N THR A 103 18.17 6.58 -16.58
CA THR A 103 18.58 6.61 -15.16
C THR A 103 17.41 6.28 -14.25
N ALA A 104 16.23 6.79 -14.57
CA ALA A 104 14.98 6.48 -13.89
C ALA A 104 14.63 4.98 -14.01
N ALA A 105 14.73 4.43 -15.22
CA ALA A 105 14.48 3.01 -15.49
C ALA A 105 15.45 2.10 -14.72
N ARG A 106 16.74 2.45 -14.66
CA ARG A 106 17.73 1.67 -13.91
C ARG A 106 17.46 1.65 -12.40
N LYS A 107 17.16 2.81 -11.81
CA LYS A 107 16.76 2.89 -10.39
C LYS A 107 15.54 2.04 -10.07
N TRP A 108 14.56 2.02 -10.98
CA TRP A 108 13.37 1.19 -10.82
C TRP A 108 13.69 -0.31 -10.88
N MET A 109 14.53 -0.72 -11.83
CA MET A 109 14.95 -2.12 -11.99
C MET A 109 15.79 -2.61 -10.80
N ASP A 110 16.69 -1.78 -10.28
CA ASP A 110 17.51 -2.10 -9.12
C ASP A 110 16.64 -2.32 -7.87
N GLN A 111 15.58 -1.52 -7.70
CA GLN A 111 14.65 -1.68 -6.60
C GLN A 111 13.84 -2.98 -6.70
N LEU A 112 13.41 -3.39 -7.90
CA LEU A 112 12.70 -4.66 -8.12
C LEU A 112 13.58 -5.89 -7.82
N GLN A 113 14.91 -5.76 -7.89
CA GLN A 113 15.85 -6.84 -7.58
C GLN A 113 16.19 -6.94 -6.09
N CYS A 114 15.99 -5.86 -5.32
CA CYS A 114 16.25 -5.81 -3.88
C CYS A 114 15.00 -5.94 -3.00
N SER A 115 13.81 -6.00 -3.61
CA SER A 115 12.50 -6.11 -2.94
C SER A 115 11.98 -7.53 -2.86
#